data_AF-A0A3E0NW86-F1
#
_entry.id   AF-A0A3E0NW86-F1
#
_cell.length_a   1.000
_cell.length_b   1.000
_cell.length_c   1.000
_cell.angle_alpha   90.00
_cell.angle_beta   90.00
_cell.angle_gamma   90.00
#
_symmetry.space_group_name_H-M   'P 1'
#
loop_
_entity.id
_entity.type
_entity.pdbx_description
1 polymer ?
#
loop_
_entity_poly.entity_id
_entity_poly.type
_entity_poly.pdbx_seq_one_letter_code
_entity_poly.pdbx_strand_id
1 'polypeptide(L)'
;MTRVLLPKHAPSALKRTGGFTLVELLITISIIAIMASMVLFAVYAAQEAARERKTRALITKLNGIIMERWDEYRTRRVPIAITAGATPLDASRYRLEAMRDLMRLELPDRWSDVLDPPVAPYAYPAADKLQRPATSVAFLAKYDSVVGNTTWPPTSEVLANQGAECLYMIVMGAVAQLGDSRDFFRADSVADTDEDGFPEFVDAWGMPIQFIRWAPGFQSDLQTPLQAKVSNVGPASSPPSPKQLAITINTPTGQASRFSSAPGSYIGGALAVIDDESQILASHRIGKITGYEFNQTTRTARFTCSTPSYTNQPPFQHHEPGATTTGPSPPTRGDTIVVMPPDPFDSRGLYPLYNPGTAAQPTPDVSVPTFALYPLILSPGPDRAYGIKDEAHPTDVNKKLRYSMSGLNPYFVPEKISEDFGLFLGSAPTTGDEDGRWRPGCHLDNIHNHQLSTR
;
A
#
# COMPACT_ATOMS: atom_id res chain seq x y z
N MET A 1 -52.66 -88.55 -49.45
CA MET A 1 -51.46 -87.71 -49.68
C MET A 1 -51.94 -86.29 -49.94
N THR A 2 -51.98 -85.43 -48.92
CA THR A 2 -52.59 -84.09 -49.02
C THR A 2 -51.49 -83.05 -48.83
N ARG A 3 -51.22 -82.29 -49.88
CA ARG A 3 -50.12 -81.32 -49.99
C ARG A 3 -50.58 -79.99 -49.37
N VAL A 4 -49.99 -79.61 -48.24
CA VAL A 4 -50.21 -78.32 -47.57
C VAL A 4 -49.32 -77.26 -48.23
N LEU A 5 -49.93 -76.19 -48.76
CA LEU A 5 -49.24 -75.04 -49.34
C LEU A 5 -49.02 -73.96 -48.27
N LEU A 6 -47.75 -73.62 -47.99
CA LEU A 6 -47.35 -72.50 -47.14
C LEU A 6 -47.43 -71.16 -47.91
N PRO A 7 -47.86 -70.05 -47.27
CA PRO A 7 -47.93 -68.75 -47.91
C PRO A 7 -46.56 -68.08 -48.04
N LYS A 8 -46.30 -67.47 -49.21
CA LYS A 8 -45.12 -66.63 -49.50
C LYS A 8 -45.17 -65.35 -48.66
N HIS A 9 -44.17 -65.10 -47.82
CA HIS A 9 -43.95 -63.79 -47.21
C HIS A 9 -43.38 -62.79 -48.23
N ALA A 10 -43.97 -61.60 -48.29
CA ALA A 10 -43.47 -60.48 -49.07
C ALA A 10 -42.25 -59.85 -48.37
N PRO A 11 -41.20 -59.44 -49.11
CA PRO A 11 -40.04 -58.81 -48.52
C PRO A 11 -40.34 -57.37 -48.08
N SER A 12 -40.01 -57.04 -46.85
CA SER A 12 -40.06 -55.69 -46.30
C SER A 12 -38.99 -54.82 -46.95
N ALA A 13 -39.38 -53.69 -47.55
CA ALA A 13 -38.45 -52.74 -48.14
C ALA A 13 -37.61 -52.06 -47.04
N LEU A 14 -36.32 -52.39 -46.98
CA LEU A 14 -35.33 -51.68 -46.17
C LEU A 14 -35.21 -50.23 -46.67
N LYS A 15 -35.60 -49.29 -45.81
CA LYS A 15 -35.44 -47.84 -46.01
C LYS A 15 -33.95 -47.53 -46.13
N ARG A 16 -33.47 -47.21 -47.34
CA ARG A 16 -32.12 -46.66 -47.56
C ARG A 16 -32.06 -45.26 -46.94
N THR A 17 -31.35 -45.12 -45.82
CA THR A 17 -30.92 -43.81 -45.33
C THR A 17 -29.86 -43.27 -46.29
N GLY A 18 -30.10 -42.11 -46.89
CA GLY A 18 -29.11 -41.43 -47.73
C GLY A 18 -27.84 -41.16 -46.91
N GLY A 19 -26.67 -41.53 -47.43
CA GLY A 19 -25.39 -41.19 -46.82
C GLY A 19 -25.08 -39.71 -47.00
N PHE A 20 -24.46 -39.10 -46.00
CA PHE A 20 -24.04 -37.70 -46.04
C PHE A 20 -23.04 -37.45 -47.17
N THR A 21 -23.21 -36.33 -47.87
CA THR A 21 -22.28 -35.92 -48.92
C THR A 21 -21.02 -35.30 -48.30
N LEU A 22 -19.87 -35.43 -48.99
CA LEU A 22 -18.61 -34.83 -48.55
C LEU A 22 -18.72 -33.30 -48.39
N VAL A 23 -19.60 -32.66 -49.18
CA VAL A 23 -19.90 -31.23 -49.10
C VAL A 23 -20.66 -30.87 -47.81
N GLU A 24 -21.67 -31.65 -47.40
CA GLU A 24 -22.36 -31.44 -46.12
C GLU A 24 -21.41 -31.57 -44.93
N LEU A 25 -20.50 -32.54 -44.98
CA LEU A 25 -19.47 -32.70 -43.95
C LEU A 25 -18.54 -31.47 -43.90
N LEU A 26 -18.09 -30.97 -45.07
CA LEU A 26 -17.23 -29.80 -45.17
C LEU A 26 -17.89 -28.50 -44.67
N ILE A 27 -19.17 -28.31 -44.98
CA ILE A 27 -19.94 -27.15 -44.48
C ILE A 27 -20.15 -27.27 -42.96
N THR A 28 -20.39 -28.47 -42.45
CA THR A 28 -20.61 -28.67 -41.00
C THR A 28 -19.35 -28.36 -40.21
N ILE A 29 -18.19 -28.88 -40.64
CA ILE A 29 -16.93 -28.61 -39.95
C ILE A 29 -16.50 -27.14 -40.07
N SER A 30 -16.83 -26.45 -41.16
CA SER A 30 -16.52 -25.01 -41.30
C SER A 30 -17.39 -24.16 -40.38
N ILE A 31 -18.68 -24.46 -40.26
CA ILE A 31 -19.58 -23.80 -39.31
C ILE A 31 -19.12 -24.04 -37.86
N ILE A 32 -18.76 -25.29 -37.52
CA ILE A 32 -18.24 -25.62 -36.18
C ILE A 32 -16.94 -24.85 -35.92
N ALA A 33 -16.01 -24.77 -36.87
CA ALA A 33 -14.75 -24.04 -36.70
C ALA A 33 -14.98 -22.54 -36.46
N ILE A 34 -15.89 -21.92 -37.21
CA ILE A 34 -16.23 -20.50 -37.04
C ILE A 34 -16.86 -20.28 -35.66
N MET A 35 -17.86 -21.09 -35.27
CA MET A 35 -18.49 -20.97 -33.95
C MET A 35 -17.49 -21.22 -32.81
N ALA A 36 -16.65 -22.25 -32.92
CA ALA A 36 -15.65 -22.59 -31.92
C ALA A 36 -14.64 -21.44 -31.73
N SER A 37 -14.21 -20.79 -32.81
CA SER A 37 -13.30 -19.65 -32.73
C SER A 37 -13.91 -18.46 -31.96
N MET A 38 -15.17 -18.12 -32.24
CA MET A 38 -15.87 -17.03 -31.55
C MET A 38 -16.10 -17.35 -30.06
N VAL A 39 -16.45 -18.60 -29.74
CA VAL A 39 -16.67 -19.04 -28.35
C VAL A 39 -15.36 -18.99 -27.55
N LEU A 40 -14.22 -19.35 -28.14
CA LEU A 40 -12.94 -19.34 -27.43
C LEU A 40 -12.55 -17.95 -26.93
N PHE A 41 -12.69 -16.91 -27.76
CA PHE A 41 -12.41 -15.52 -27.35
C PHE A 41 -13.35 -15.06 -26.21
N ALA A 42 -14.63 -15.40 -26.28
CA ALA A 42 -15.59 -15.07 -25.24
C ALA A 42 -15.27 -15.78 -23.91
N VAL A 43 -14.87 -17.05 -23.96
CA VAL A 43 -14.47 -17.82 -22.78
C VAL A 43 -13.22 -17.24 -22.14
N TYR A 44 -12.21 -16.84 -22.93
CA TYR A 44 -10.99 -16.23 -22.40
C TYR A 44 -11.27 -14.92 -21.66
N ALA A 45 -12.03 -14.01 -22.27
CA ALA A 45 -12.42 -12.75 -21.62
C ALA A 45 -13.25 -12.99 -20.35
N ALA A 46 -14.14 -13.97 -20.37
CA ALA A 46 -14.93 -14.35 -19.20
C ALA A 46 -14.07 -14.95 -18.07
N GLN A 47 -13.03 -15.72 -18.41
CA GLN A 47 -12.07 -16.27 -17.46
C GLN A 47 -11.23 -15.17 -16.81
N GLU A 48 -10.70 -14.22 -17.57
CA GLU A 48 -9.94 -13.08 -17.01
C GLU A 48 -10.81 -12.23 -16.08
N ALA A 49 -12.04 -11.90 -16.49
CA ALA A 49 -12.97 -11.18 -15.62
C ALA A 49 -13.39 -11.99 -14.37
N ALA A 50 -13.36 -13.33 -14.43
CA ALA A 50 -13.59 -14.18 -13.26
C ALA A 50 -12.37 -14.22 -12.33
N ARG A 51 -11.15 -14.27 -12.88
CA ARG A 51 -9.89 -14.17 -12.13
C ARG A 51 -9.80 -12.86 -11.37
N GLU A 52 -10.04 -11.74 -12.06
CA GLU A 52 -10.04 -10.41 -11.44
C GLU A 52 -11.06 -10.31 -10.29
N ARG A 53 -12.29 -10.77 -10.50
CA ARG A 53 -13.32 -10.77 -9.44
C ARG A 53 -12.95 -11.65 -8.26
N LYS A 54 -12.35 -12.82 -8.51
CA LYS A 54 -11.86 -13.73 -7.44
C LYS A 54 -10.78 -13.03 -6.61
N THR A 55 -9.79 -12.43 -7.27
CA THR A 55 -8.71 -11.70 -6.60
C THR A 55 -9.23 -10.50 -5.82
N ARG A 56 -10.14 -9.70 -6.39
CA ARG A 56 -10.80 -8.59 -5.68
C ARG A 56 -11.52 -9.06 -4.42
N ALA A 57 -12.30 -10.15 -4.51
CA ALA A 57 -13.02 -10.69 -3.37
C ALA A 57 -12.06 -11.17 -2.26
N LEU A 58 -10.93 -11.80 -2.65
CA LEU A 58 -9.89 -12.21 -1.71
C LEU A 58 -9.26 -10.99 -1.02
N ILE A 59 -8.85 -9.97 -1.77
CA ILE A 59 -8.26 -8.74 -1.20
C ILE A 59 -9.27 -8.00 -0.32
N THR A 60 -10.56 -7.92 -0.69
CA THR A 60 -11.61 -7.35 0.19
C THR A 60 -11.65 -8.08 1.54
N LYS A 61 -11.55 -9.42 1.51
CA LYS A 61 -11.57 -10.24 2.73
C LYS A 61 -10.34 -10.01 3.60
N LEU A 62 -9.16 -10.03 2.99
CA LEU A 62 -7.88 -9.75 3.66
C LEU A 62 -7.88 -8.34 4.26
N ASN A 63 -8.34 -7.35 3.50
CA ASN A 63 -8.49 -5.97 3.94
C ASN A 63 -9.40 -5.85 5.17
N GLY A 64 -10.54 -6.55 5.21
CA GLY A 64 -11.44 -6.51 6.36
C GLY A 64 -10.72 -6.88 7.67
N ILE A 65 -9.92 -7.94 7.65
CA ILE A 65 -9.17 -8.44 8.80
C ILE A 65 -8.05 -7.46 9.18
N ILE A 66 -7.28 -7.01 8.19
CA ILE A 66 -6.15 -6.10 8.42
C ILE A 66 -6.62 -4.74 8.92
N MET A 67 -7.69 -4.19 8.35
CA MET A 67 -8.25 -2.90 8.77
C MET A 67 -8.87 -2.97 10.15
N GLU A 68 -9.52 -4.07 10.52
CA GLU A 68 -10.00 -4.29 11.90
C GLU A 68 -8.84 -4.20 12.89
N ARG A 69 -7.74 -4.92 12.63
CA ARG A 69 -6.53 -4.86 13.47
C ARG A 69 -5.89 -3.48 13.48
N TRP A 70 -5.84 -2.80 12.34
CA TRP A 70 -5.28 -1.47 12.25
C TRP A 70 -6.11 -0.44 13.05
N ASP A 71 -7.44 -0.52 12.99
CA ASP A 71 -8.35 0.38 13.71
C ASP A 71 -8.29 0.17 15.23
N GLU A 72 -8.05 -1.06 15.70
CA GLU A 72 -7.86 -1.35 17.13
C GLU A 72 -6.76 -0.49 17.76
N TYR A 73 -5.66 -0.24 17.04
CA TYR A 73 -4.55 0.58 17.56
C TYR A 73 -4.94 2.02 17.88
N ARG A 74 -6.01 2.55 17.28
CA ARG A 74 -6.46 3.93 17.55
C ARG A 74 -6.87 4.12 19.00
N THR A 75 -7.40 3.08 19.62
CA THR A 75 -7.89 3.10 21.00
C THR A 75 -7.06 2.24 21.95
N ARG A 76 -6.15 1.43 21.42
CA ARG A 76 -5.33 0.52 22.20
C ARG A 76 -4.49 1.24 23.24
N ARG A 77 -4.35 0.60 24.40
CA ARG A 77 -3.44 1.05 25.44
C ARG A 77 -2.05 0.50 25.14
N VAL A 78 -1.06 1.38 25.17
CA VAL A 78 0.34 1.00 25.02
C VAL A 78 0.91 0.70 26.41
N PRO A 79 1.36 -0.52 26.70
CA PRO A 79 1.85 -0.91 28.02
C PRO A 79 3.30 -0.44 28.22
N ILE A 80 3.49 0.87 28.31
CA ILE A 80 4.79 1.48 28.66
C ILE A 80 4.68 2.21 30.00
N ALA A 81 5.73 2.10 30.80
CA ALA A 81 5.91 2.96 31.96
C ALA A 81 6.48 4.30 31.49
N ILE A 82 5.76 5.39 31.75
CA ILE A 82 6.26 6.73 31.51
C ILE A 82 6.99 7.18 32.78
N THR A 83 8.29 7.44 32.66
CA THR A 83 9.16 7.84 33.78
C THR A 83 8.59 9.05 34.52
N ALA A 84 8.61 8.98 35.86
CA ALA A 84 8.18 10.10 36.69
C ALA A 84 9.02 11.35 36.40
N GLY A 85 8.36 12.47 36.07
CA GLY A 85 9.01 13.72 35.68
C GLY A 85 9.08 13.98 34.18
N ALA A 86 8.64 13.05 33.32
CA ALA A 86 8.51 13.30 31.88
C ALA A 86 7.54 14.47 31.61
N THR A 87 7.89 15.35 30.68
CA THR A 87 6.98 16.44 30.27
C THR A 87 5.75 15.85 29.55
N PRO A 88 4.60 16.55 29.53
CA PRO A 88 3.45 16.10 28.75
C PRO A 88 3.77 15.87 27.27
N LEU A 89 4.73 16.61 26.71
CA LEU A 89 5.18 16.45 25.33
C LEU A 89 5.95 15.13 25.16
N ASP A 90 6.90 14.87 26.04
CA ASP A 90 7.71 13.64 26.00
C ASP A 90 6.86 12.39 26.26
N ALA A 91 5.94 12.46 27.22
CA ALA A 91 4.96 11.40 27.49
C ALA A 91 4.13 11.03 26.25
N SER A 92 3.75 12.04 25.46
CA SER A 92 3.01 11.85 24.20
C SER A 92 3.87 11.20 23.13
N ARG A 93 5.13 11.63 23.03
CA ARG A 93 6.12 11.07 22.11
C ARG A 93 6.36 9.60 22.40
N TYR A 94 6.63 9.23 23.65
CA TYR A 94 6.88 7.83 24.00
C TYR A 94 5.70 6.94 23.68
N ARG A 95 4.48 7.42 23.96
CA ARG A 95 3.27 6.69 23.60
C ARG A 95 3.16 6.46 22.09
N LEU A 96 3.44 7.48 21.28
CA LEU A 96 3.38 7.38 19.82
C LEU A 96 4.44 6.41 19.27
N GLU A 97 5.69 6.53 19.72
CA GLU A 97 6.77 5.65 19.27
C GLU A 97 6.52 4.20 19.69
N ALA A 98 6.11 3.97 20.95
CA ALA A 98 5.77 2.63 21.40
C ALA A 98 4.51 2.06 20.70
N MET A 99 3.56 2.90 20.29
CA MET A 99 2.44 2.47 19.44
C MET A 99 2.93 2.02 18.05
N ARG A 100 3.84 2.77 17.44
CA ARG A 100 4.43 2.42 16.13
C ARG A 100 5.28 1.15 16.20
N ASP A 101 6.04 0.96 17.29
CA ASP A 101 6.77 -0.28 17.52
C ASP A 101 5.81 -1.46 17.75
N LEU A 102 4.71 -1.24 18.46
CA LEU A 102 3.67 -2.26 18.63
C LEU A 102 3.05 -2.66 17.29
N MET A 103 2.71 -1.71 16.42
CA MET A 103 2.24 -1.99 15.06
C MET A 103 3.27 -2.75 14.25
N ARG A 104 4.56 -2.40 14.36
CA ARG A 104 5.65 -3.11 13.69
C ARG A 104 5.72 -4.58 14.10
N LEU A 105 5.62 -4.85 15.40
CA LEU A 105 5.72 -6.20 15.97
C LEU A 105 4.50 -7.08 15.67
N GLU A 106 3.32 -6.50 15.51
CA GLU A 106 2.07 -7.23 15.33
C GLU A 106 1.53 -7.24 13.89
N LEU A 107 1.96 -6.28 13.06
CA LEU A 107 1.69 -6.22 11.62
C LEU A 107 3.00 -6.20 10.81
N PRO A 108 3.92 -7.17 10.97
CA PRO A 108 5.18 -7.21 10.21
C PRO A 108 4.91 -7.14 8.69
N ASP A 109 5.75 -6.44 7.94
CA ASP A 109 5.75 -6.43 6.47
C ASP A 109 7.04 -7.03 5.89
N ARG A 110 7.97 -7.44 6.75
CA ARG A 110 9.29 -7.95 6.40
C ARG A 110 9.87 -8.77 7.55
N TRP A 111 10.80 -9.67 7.25
CA TRP A 111 11.38 -10.55 8.27
C TRP A 111 12.21 -9.81 9.33
N SER A 112 12.83 -8.67 8.99
CA SER A 112 13.50 -7.84 10.01
C SER A 112 12.53 -7.36 11.08
N ASP A 113 11.26 -7.10 10.77
CA ASP A 113 10.30 -6.63 11.76
C ASP A 113 9.90 -7.72 12.76
N VAL A 114 9.92 -8.98 12.32
CA VAL A 114 9.70 -10.15 13.17
C VAL A 114 10.91 -10.42 14.07
N LEU A 115 12.11 -10.32 13.50
CA LEU A 115 13.36 -10.67 14.17
C LEU A 115 13.80 -9.59 15.16
N ASP A 116 13.66 -8.31 14.78
CA ASP A 116 14.15 -7.20 15.59
C ASP A 116 13.39 -7.12 16.93
N PRO A 117 14.12 -6.98 18.06
CA PRO A 117 13.50 -6.82 19.38
C PRO A 117 12.73 -5.50 19.47
N PRO A 118 11.85 -5.35 20.49
CA PRO A 118 11.23 -4.07 20.77
C PRO A 118 12.26 -2.94 20.89
N VAL A 119 11.96 -1.81 20.27
CA VAL A 119 12.84 -0.65 20.18
C VAL A 119 12.49 0.29 21.32
N ALA A 120 13.51 0.81 22.02
CA ALA A 120 13.29 1.81 23.04
C ALA A 120 12.86 3.14 22.39
N PRO A 121 11.85 3.84 22.96
CA PRO A 121 11.54 5.20 22.53
C PRO A 121 12.77 6.12 22.60
N TYR A 122 12.86 7.04 21.65
CA TYR A 122 14.02 7.89 21.42
C TYR A 122 14.29 8.87 22.58
N ALA A 123 15.56 8.89 23.01
CA ALA A 123 16.24 9.90 23.83
C ALA A 123 15.67 10.22 25.23
N TYR A 124 15.51 9.20 26.07
CA TYR A 124 15.66 9.41 27.52
C TYR A 124 16.34 8.22 28.17
N PRO A 125 17.33 8.42 29.05
CA PRO A 125 17.92 7.33 29.79
C PRO A 125 16.81 6.75 30.69
N ALA A 126 16.38 5.52 30.43
CA ALA A 126 15.37 4.74 31.16
C ALA A 126 13.89 4.78 30.69
N ALA A 127 13.60 5.04 29.41
CA ALA A 127 12.29 4.60 28.89
C ALA A 127 12.28 3.07 28.76
N ASP A 128 11.37 2.40 29.48
CA ASP A 128 11.19 0.95 29.36
C ASP A 128 10.79 0.58 27.94
N LYS A 129 11.46 -0.42 27.39
CA LYS A 129 11.08 -1.02 26.11
C LYS A 129 9.70 -1.63 26.25
N LEU A 130 8.93 -1.58 25.17
CA LEU A 130 7.70 -2.36 25.07
C LEU A 130 8.02 -3.84 25.30
N GLN A 131 7.21 -4.53 26.10
CA GLN A 131 7.29 -5.98 26.19
C GLN A 131 6.85 -6.58 24.85
N ARG A 132 7.65 -7.48 24.26
CA ARG A 132 7.30 -8.14 23.00
C ARG A 132 5.92 -8.82 23.11
N PRO A 133 4.94 -8.46 22.26
CA PRO A 133 3.61 -9.06 22.30
C PRO A 133 3.65 -10.55 21.99
N ALA A 134 2.69 -11.30 22.55
CA ALA A 134 2.57 -12.75 22.30
C ALA A 134 2.43 -13.09 20.80
N THR A 135 1.72 -12.24 20.04
CA THR A 135 1.60 -12.37 18.58
C THR A 135 2.96 -12.30 17.88
N SER A 136 3.80 -11.34 18.26
CA SER A 136 5.17 -11.22 17.73
C SER A 136 6.05 -12.40 18.12
N VAL A 137 5.90 -12.92 19.35
CA VAL A 137 6.60 -14.15 19.78
C VAL A 137 6.18 -15.36 18.95
N ALA A 138 4.89 -15.47 18.60
CA ALA A 138 4.39 -16.56 17.75
C ALA A 138 4.95 -16.48 16.31
N PHE A 139 5.05 -15.27 15.74
CA PHE A 139 5.69 -15.06 14.44
C PHE A 139 7.17 -15.45 14.45
N LEU A 140 7.90 -15.04 15.48
CA LEU A 140 9.29 -15.43 15.65
C LEU A 140 9.45 -16.95 15.78
N ALA A 141 8.61 -17.61 16.59
CA ALA A 141 8.65 -19.06 16.73
C ALA A 141 8.34 -19.80 15.41
N LYS A 142 7.42 -19.26 14.59
CA LYS A 142 7.15 -19.79 13.24
C LYS A 142 8.36 -19.59 12.34
N TYR A 143 8.98 -18.43 12.35
CA TYR A 143 10.21 -18.17 11.58
C TYR A 143 11.33 -19.15 11.95
N ASP A 144 11.62 -19.28 13.24
CA ASP A 144 12.66 -20.17 13.77
C ASP A 144 12.38 -21.65 13.42
N SER A 145 11.11 -22.05 13.32
CA SER A 145 10.72 -23.42 12.97
C SER A 145 11.03 -23.78 11.51
N VAL A 146 11.08 -22.79 10.62
CA VAL A 146 11.33 -22.98 9.18
C VAL A 146 12.81 -22.77 8.87
N VAL A 147 13.38 -21.65 9.32
CA VAL A 147 14.75 -21.22 8.96
C VAL A 147 15.81 -21.79 9.90
N GLY A 148 15.44 -22.15 11.12
CA GLY A 148 16.40 -22.50 12.18
C GLY A 148 17.06 -21.26 12.81
N ASN A 149 17.52 -21.40 14.06
CA ASN A 149 17.81 -20.29 14.98
C ASN A 149 19.12 -19.47 14.71
N THR A 150 19.69 -19.37 13.50
CA THR A 150 21.07 -18.80 13.40
C THR A 150 21.55 -18.05 12.16
N THR A 151 20.80 -17.82 11.08
CA THR A 151 21.40 -17.15 9.89
C THR A 151 20.75 -15.81 9.56
N TRP A 152 21.29 -14.74 10.16
CA TRP A 152 21.11 -13.38 9.64
C TRP A 152 22.34 -12.98 8.83
N PRO A 153 22.20 -12.38 7.63
CA PRO A 153 20.94 -12.10 6.94
C PRO A 153 20.29 -13.39 6.39
N PRO A 154 18.96 -13.41 6.23
CA PRO A 154 18.26 -14.53 5.60
C PRO A 154 18.74 -14.68 4.16
N THR A 155 18.60 -15.87 3.59
CA THR A 155 18.90 -16.09 2.17
C THR A 155 18.00 -15.20 1.31
N SER A 156 18.44 -14.89 0.09
CA SER A 156 17.62 -14.13 -0.87
C SER A 156 16.30 -14.84 -1.21
N GLU A 157 16.25 -16.16 -1.04
CA GLU A 157 15.04 -16.99 -1.21
C GLU A 157 13.99 -16.61 -0.16
N VAL A 158 14.34 -16.66 1.14
CA VAL A 158 13.44 -16.29 2.26
C VAL A 158 13.01 -14.81 2.23
N LEU A 159 13.71 -13.96 1.47
CA LEU A 159 13.35 -12.54 1.33
C LEU A 159 12.46 -12.26 0.12
N ALA A 160 12.24 -13.23 -0.77
CA ALA A 160 11.55 -13.01 -2.05
C ALA A 160 10.08 -12.62 -1.86
N ASN A 161 9.35 -13.32 -0.98
CA ASN A 161 7.93 -13.11 -0.74
C ASN A 161 7.60 -12.63 0.70
N GLN A 162 8.60 -12.14 1.44
CA GLN A 162 8.48 -11.78 2.87
C GLN A 162 7.25 -10.94 3.24
N GLY A 163 6.82 -10.00 2.39
CA GLY A 163 5.62 -9.19 2.62
C GLY A 163 4.34 -10.02 2.55
N ALA A 164 4.24 -10.88 1.54
CA ALA A 164 3.12 -11.82 1.35
C ALA A 164 3.08 -12.92 2.42
N GLU A 165 4.24 -13.43 2.83
CA GLU A 165 4.39 -14.40 3.92
C GLU A 165 3.97 -13.80 5.27
N CYS A 166 4.40 -12.56 5.54
CA CYS A 166 3.99 -11.82 6.74
C CYS A 166 2.47 -11.58 6.77
N LEU A 167 1.87 -11.22 5.62
CA LEU A 167 0.41 -11.09 5.49
C LEU A 167 -0.31 -12.39 5.87
N TYR A 168 0.17 -13.52 5.36
CA TYR A 168 -0.38 -14.84 5.69
C TYR A 168 -0.36 -15.09 7.19
N MET A 169 0.79 -14.89 7.84
CA MET A 169 0.92 -15.09 9.28
C MET A 169 -0.03 -14.19 10.09
N ILE A 170 -0.13 -12.90 9.75
CA ILE A 170 -1.02 -11.96 10.44
C ILE A 170 -2.46 -12.43 10.35
N VAL A 171 -2.92 -12.73 9.14
CA VAL A 171 -4.31 -13.10 8.87
C VAL A 171 -4.65 -14.44 9.50
N MET A 172 -3.82 -15.46 9.33
CA MET A 172 -4.07 -16.78 9.93
C MET A 172 -3.98 -16.74 11.45
N GLY A 173 -3.07 -15.92 12.01
CA GLY A 173 -3.02 -15.65 13.44
C GLY A 173 -4.30 -14.97 13.95
N ALA A 174 -4.87 -14.05 13.17
CA ALA A 174 -6.13 -13.39 13.52
C ALA A 174 -7.32 -14.35 13.45
N VAL A 175 -7.43 -15.15 12.37
CA VAL A 175 -8.49 -16.14 12.19
C VAL A 175 -8.43 -17.23 13.27
N ALA A 176 -7.24 -17.67 13.67
CA ALA A 176 -7.07 -18.64 14.75
C ALA A 176 -7.61 -18.14 16.10
N GLN A 177 -7.46 -16.85 16.39
CA GLN A 177 -8.01 -16.23 17.61
C GLN A 177 -9.54 -16.15 17.60
N LEU A 178 -10.16 -16.05 16.42
CA LEU A 178 -11.61 -16.02 16.23
C LEU A 178 -12.25 -17.43 16.28
N GLY A 179 -11.44 -18.50 16.31
CA GLY A 179 -11.91 -19.88 16.51
C GLY A 179 -12.46 -20.57 15.25
N ASP A 180 -12.35 -19.95 14.07
CA ASP A 180 -12.95 -20.44 12.81
C ASP A 180 -11.87 -20.73 11.76
N SER A 181 -11.08 -21.77 11.98
CA SER A 181 -9.73 -21.87 11.40
C SER A 181 -9.57 -22.72 10.13
N ARG A 182 -10.62 -23.33 9.57
CA ARG A 182 -10.40 -24.35 8.50
C ARG A 182 -11.08 -24.09 7.16
N ASP A 183 -12.13 -23.28 7.08
CA ASP A 183 -12.86 -23.01 5.82
C ASP A 183 -12.88 -21.53 5.42
N PHE A 184 -12.10 -20.68 6.09
CA PHE A 184 -12.17 -19.24 5.85
C PHE A 184 -11.56 -18.86 4.49
N PHE A 185 -10.45 -19.46 4.07
CA PHE A 185 -9.86 -19.24 2.75
C PHE A 185 -9.92 -20.52 1.94
N ARG A 186 -10.06 -20.38 0.63
CA ARG A 186 -10.09 -21.54 -0.27
C ARG A 186 -8.67 -22.09 -0.39
N ALA A 187 -8.54 -23.41 -0.50
CA ALA A 187 -7.23 -24.04 -0.68
C ALA A 187 -6.48 -23.52 -1.93
N ASP A 188 -7.21 -23.08 -2.96
CA ASP A 188 -6.65 -22.50 -4.20
C ASP A 188 -6.31 -21.00 -4.10
N SER A 189 -6.31 -20.44 -2.88
CA SER A 189 -5.88 -19.07 -2.60
C SER A 189 -4.68 -19.01 -1.65
N VAL A 190 -4.10 -20.16 -1.31
CA VAL A 190 -2.91 -20.30 -0.47
C VAL A 190 -1.93 -21.20 -1.20
N ALA A 191 -0.68 -20.77 -1.32
CA ALA A 191 0.41 -21.58 -1.86
C ALA A 191 1.71 -21.26 -1.10
N ASP A 192 2.74 -22.05 -1.32
CA ASP A 192 4.12 -21.73 -0.95
C ASP A 192 4.84 -21.61 -2.29
N THR A 193 4.97 -20.37 -2.78
CA THR A 193 5.25 -20.10 -4.21
C THR A 193 6.73 -20.29 -4.56
N ASP A 194 7.61 -20.16 -3.58
CA ASP A 194 9.06 -20.34 -3.70
C ASP A 194 9.60 -21.55 -2.91
N GLU A 195 8.70 -22.36 -2.30
CA GLU A 195 9.02 -23.62 -1.61
C GLU A 195 9.94 -23.46 -0.40
N ASP A 196 9.88 -22.30 0.26
CA ASP A 196 10.73 -21.94 1.39
C ASP A 196 10.15 -22.34 2.76
N GLY A 197 8.90 -22.84 2.79
CA GLY A 197 8.18 -23.27 3.98
C GLY A 197 7.29 -22.19 4.61
N PHE A 198 7.23 -21.01 4.01
CA PHE A 198 6.31 -19.93 4.37
C PHE A 198 5.19 -19.79 3.32
N PRO A 199 3.96 -20.24 3.63
CA PRO A 199 2.85 -20.08 2.71
C PRO A 199 2.44 -18.60 2.57
N GLU A 200 2.00 -18.22 1.37
CA GLU A 200 1.44 -16.92 1.05
C GLU A 200 -0.01 -17.04 0.54
N PHE A 201 -0.74 -15.93 0.59
CA PHE A 201 -1.97 -15.83 -0.20
C PHE A 201 -1.61 -15.58 -1.66
N VAL A 202 -2.23 -16.34 -2.57
CA VAL A 202 -2.03 -16.18 -4.00
C VAL A 202 -3.30 -15.71 -4.70
N ASP A 203 -3.11 -14.87 -5.71
CA ASP A 203 -4.17 -14.40 -6.58
C ASP A 203 -4.61 -15.46 -7.60
N ALA A 204 -5.57 -15.10 -8.45
CA ALA A 204 -6.11 -16.00 -9.46
C ALA A 204 -5.15 -16.35 -10.62
N TRP A 205 -4.00 -15.67 -10.70
CA TRP A 205 -2.92 -15.95 -11.66
C TRP A 205 -1.74 -16.72 -11.02
N GLY A 206 -1.84 -17.02 -9.72
CA GLY A 206 -0.84 -17.73 -8.94
C GLY A 206 0.28 -16.84 -8.41
N MET A 207 0.09 -15.53 -8.40
CA MET A 207 1.08 -14.58 -7.86
C MET A 207 0.80 -14.31 -6.38
N PRO A 208 1.83 -14.18 -5.53
CA PRO A 208 1.66 -13.79 -4.14
C PRO A 208 0.94 -12.43 -4.01
N ILE A 209 0.19 -12.25 -2.92
CA ILE A 209 -0.45 -10.98 -2.58
C ILE A 209 0.46 -10.26 -1.60
N GLN A 210 1.02 -9.13 -2.02
CA GLN A 210 1.96 -8.36 -1.22
C GLN A 210 1.27 -7.50 -0.17
N PHE A 211 1.99 -7.25 0.91
CA PHE A 211 1.55 -6.41 2.02
C PHE A 211 2.62 -5.40 2.40
N ILE A 212 2.22 -4.13 2.40
CA ILE A 212 3.03 -3.03 2.88
C ILE A 212 2.27 -2.37 4.02
N ARG A 213 2.82 -2.42 5.23
CA ARG A 213 2.17 -1.86 6.43
C ARG A 213 1.85 -0.37 6.26
N TRP A 214 2.80 0.36 5.68
CA TRP A 214 2.71 1.79 5.45
C TRP A 214 3.25 2.13 4.08
N ALA A 215 2.38 2.56 3.17
CA ALA A 215 2.74 2.93 1.81
C ALA A 215 2.59 4.46 1.60
N PRO A 216 3.49 5.31 2.18
CA PRO A 216 3.37 6.77 2.10
C PRO A 216 3.37 7.33 0.67
N GLY A 217 3.96 6.59 -0.28
CA GLY A 217 4.03 6.97 -1.69
C GLY A 217 2.84 6.55 -2.52
N PHE A 218 1.96 5.72 -1.96
CA PHE A 218 0.86 5.13 -2.70
C PHE A 218 -0.32 6.10 -2.81
N GLN A 219 -0.66 6.49 -4.03
CA GLN A 219 -1.75 7.42 -4.30
C GLN A 219 -3.07 6.67 -4.47
N SER A 220 -4.07 7.03 -3.68
CA SER A 220 -5.37 6.36 -3.69
C SER A 220 -6.45 7.13 -2.91
N ASP A 221 -7.70 6.69 -3.00
CA ASP A 221 -8.81 7.34 -2.30
C ASP A 221 -8.70 7.28 -0.77
N LEU A 222 -8.07 6.23 -0.22
CA LEU A 222 -7.84 6.11 1.23
C LEU A 222 -6.68 6.98 1.71
N GLN A 223 -5.58 7.00 0.94
CA GLN A 223 -4.31 7.63 1.33
C GLN A 223 -4.25 9.12 0.95
N THR A 224 -4.72 9.44 -0.26
CA THR A 224 -4.74 10.78 -0.87
C THR A 224 -6.16 11.11 -1.34
N PRO A 225 -7.11 11.31 -0.41
CA PRO A 225 -8.55 11.44 -0.72
C PRO A 225 -8.89 12.61 -1.65
N LEU A 226 -7.97 13.55 -1.85
CA LEU A 226 -8.15 14.69 -2.74
C LEU A 226 -6.88 14.94 -3.55
N GLN A 227 -7.05 14.98 -4.87
CA GLN A 227 -6.05 15.43 -5.84
C GLN A 227 -6.65 16.57 -6.66
N ALA A 228 -5.99 17.73 -6.71
CA ALA A 228 -6.54 18.90 -7.36
C ALA A 228 -5.46 19.84 -7.91
N LYS A 229 -5.83 20.62 -8.92
CA LYS A 229 -4.98 21.69 -9.47
C LYS A 229 -5.06 22.94 -8.58
N VAL A 230 -3.91 23.53 -8.29
CA VAL A 230 -3.79 24.77 -7.52
C VAL A 230 -4.42 25.93 -8.31
N SER A 231 -5.42 26.59 -7.71
CA SER A 231 -6.11 27.72 -8.32
C SER A 231 -5.48 29.06 -7.93
N ASN A 232 -5.01 29.19 -6.69
CA ASN A 232 -4.32 30.38 -6.21
C ASN A 232 -3.34 30.05 -5.09
N VAL A 233 -2.28 30.87 -4.98
CA VAL A 233 -1.28 30.79 -3.91
C VAL A 233 -1.04 32.19 -3.40
N GLY A 234 -1.08 32.37 -2.08
CA GLY A 234 -0.97 33.70 -1.47
C GLY A 234 -0.54 33.65 -0.01
N PRO A 235 -0.43 34.83 0.65
CA PRO A 235 -0.06 34.89 2.05
C PRO A 235 -1.14 34.26 2.94
N ALA A 236 -0.69 33.53 3.96
CA ALA A 236 -1.56 32.93 4.96
C ALA A 236 -2.12 33.94 5.97
N SER A 237 -1.39 35.02 6.23
CA SER A 237 -1.69 36.04 7.22
C SER A 237 -1.44 37.44 6.67
N SER A 238 -2.05 38.45 7.29
CA SER A 238 -1.76 39.87 7.08
C SER A 238 -1.28 40.46 8.42
N PRO A 239 0.00 40.89 8.55
CA PRO A 239 1.04 40.93 7.51
C PRO A 239 1.52 39.52 7.08
N PRO A 240 2.10 39.39 5.86
CA PRO A 240 2.59 38.12 5.34
C PRO A 240 3.69 37.53 6.22
N SER A 241 3.52 36.27 6.63
CA SER A 241 4.58 35.50 7.27
C SER A 241 5.34 34.68 6.22
N PRO A 242 6.68 34.74 6.16
CA PRO A 242 7.45 33.89 5.25
C PRO A 242 7.37 32.40 5.63
N LYS A 243 6.85 32.06 6.81
CA LYS A 243 6.75 30.69 7.33
C LYS A 243 5.43 30.00 7.01
N GLN A 244 4.49 30.73 6.40
CA GLN A 244 3.14 30.23 6.12
C GLN A 244 2.69 30.61 4.72
N LEU A 245 2.01 29.68 4.05
CA LEU A 245 1.47 29.87 2.72
C LEU A 245 0.01 29.44 2.69
N ALA A 246 -0.85 30.21 2.03
CA ALA A 246 -2.21 29.80 1.73
C ALA A 246 -2.27 29.26 0.30
N ILE A 247 -2.75 28.03 0.17
CA ILE A 247 -2.99 27.35 -1.10
C ILE A 247 -4.49 27.19 -1.26
N THR A 248 -5.03 27.69 -2.37
CA THR A 248 -6.42 27.51 -2.74
C THR A 248 -6.52 26.55 -3.90
N ILE A 249 -7.47 25.63 -3.82
CA ILE A 249 -7.86 24.74 -4.93
C ILE A 249 -9.35 24.90 -5.22
N ASN A 250 -9.71 24.61 -6.47
CA ASN A 250 -11.09 24.39 -6.85
C ASN A 250 -11.37 22.89 -6.71
N THR A 251 -12.38 22.51 -5.94
CA THR A 251 -12.72 21.07 -5.80
C THR A 251 -13.50 20.62 -7.03
N PRO A 252 -13.07 19.57 -7.76
CA PRO A 252 -13.79 19.08 -8.94
C PRO A 252 -15.23 18.64 -8.61
N THR A 253 -16.16 18.92 -9.52
CA THR A 253 -17.55 18.46 -9.42
C THR A 253 -17.58 16.92 -9.42
N GLY A 254 -17.96 16.31 -8.30
CA GLY A 254 -18.00 14.83 -8.14
C GLY A 254 -17.03 14.26 -7.10
N GLN A 255 -16.00 15.02 -6.66
CA GLN A 255 -15.12 14.61 -5.56
C GLN A 255 -15.54 15.16 -4.19
N ALA A 256 -16.67 15.86 -4.12
CA ALA A 256 -17.18 16.46 -2.89
C ALA A 256 -17.54 15.43 -1.79
N SER A 257 -17.77 14.16 -2.14
CA SER A 257 -18.01 13.09 -1.17
C SER A 257 -16.73 12.52 -0.54
N ARG A 258 -15.57 12.71 -1.19
CA ARG A 258 -14.23 12.29 -0.71
C ARG A 258 -13.52 13.39 0.08
N PHE A 259 -14.14 14.56 0.13
CA PHE A 259 -13.59 15.77 0.70
C PHE A 259 -14.44 16.21 1.89
N SER A 260 -13.84 16.34 3.08
CA SER A 260 -14.59 16.76 4.26
C SER A 260 -14.90 18.25 4.18
N SER A 261 -16.17 18.64 4.17
CA SER A 261 -16.57 20.05 4.26
C SER A 261 -16.50 20.63 5.67
N ALA A 262 -16.17 19.80 6.68
CA ALA A 262 -16.09 20.23 8.06
C ALA A 262 -14.79 21.03 8.31
N PRO A 263 -14.89 22.27 8.84
CA PRO A 263 -13.71 23.08 9.17
C PRO A 263 -12.72 22.31 10.04
N GLY A 264 -11.42 22.49 9.77
CA GLY A 264 -10.35 21.83 10.50
C GLY A 264 -10.07 20.36 10.20
N SER A 265 -10.85 19.68 9.35
CA SER A 265 -10.69 18.23 9.09
C SER A 265 -9.31 17.76 8.62
N TYR A 266 -8.53 18.66 8.00
CA TYR A 266 -7.19 18.35 7.49
C TYR A 266 -6.05 18.95 8.32
N ILE A 267 -6.36 19.64 9.43
CA ILE A 267 -5.33 20.23 10.30
C ILE A 267 -4.49 19.11 10.92
N GLY A 268 -3.17 19.26 10.86
CA GLY A 268 -2.20 18.25 11.30
C GLY A 268 -1.82 17.25 10.21
N GLY A 269 -2.51 17.24 9.07
CA GLY A 269 -2.15 16.48 7.89
C GLY A 269 -1.09 17.17 7.04
N ALA A 270 -0.96 16.70 5.81
CA ALA A 270 0.08 17.13 4.89
C ALA A 270 -0.49 17.46 3.50
N LEU A 271 0.12 18.43 2.84
CA LEU A 271 -0.14 18.77 1.45
C LEU A 271 1.13 18.52 0.67
N ALA A 272 1.08 17.72 -0.39
CA ALA A 272 2.24 17.45 -1.25
C ALA A 272 1.94 17.83 -2.69
N VAL A 273 2.98 18.23 -3.42
CA VAL A 273 2.91 18.44 -4.86
C VAL A 273 3.16 17.11 -5.57
N ILE A 274 2.34 16.82 -6.58
CA ILE A 274 2.61 15.76 -7.54
C ILE A 274 3.44 16.35 -8.67
N ASP A 275 4.52 15.66 -9.02
CA ASP A 275 5.23 15.94 -10.25
C ASP A 275 4.36 15.52 -11.44
N ASP A 276 4.01 16.48 -12.30
CA ASP A 276 3.09 16.27 -13.41
C ASP A 276 3.65 15.28 -14.45
N GLU A 277 4.97 15.12 -14.56
CA GLU A 277 5.60 14.19 -15.51
C GLU A 277 5.57 12.74 -15.00
N SER A 278 5.98 12.54 -13.74
CA SER A 278 6.08 11.21 -13.14
C SER A 278 4.79 10.73 -12.48
N GLN A 279 3.84 11.62 -12.23
CA GLN A 279 2.63 11.38 -11.43
C GLN A 279 2.95 10.83 -10.03
N ILE A 280 4.11 11.17 -9.47
CA ILE A 280 4.55 10.70 -8.16
C ILE A 280 4.59 11.88 -7.16
N LEU A 281 4.39 11.54 -5.88
CA LEU A 281 4.51 12.47 -4.76
C LEU A 281 5.96 12.94 -4.64
N ALA A 282 6.17 14.25 -4.80
CA ALA A 282 7.46 14.86 -4.55
C ALA A 282 7.68 14.98 -3.03
N SER A 283 8.46 14.06 -2.43
CA SER A 283 8.71 14.07 -0.99
C SER A 283 9.37 15.37 -0.49
N HIS A 284 10.08 16.06 -1.37
CA HIS A 284 10.74 17.33 -1.13
C HIS A 284 9.82 18.56 -1.31
N ARG A 285 8.57 18.38 -1.77
CA ARG A 285 7.55 19.43 -1.93
C ARG A 285 6.31 19.12 -1.08
N ILE A 286 6.52 19.05 0.23
CA ILE A 286 5.45 18.80 1.21
C ILE A 286 5.36 19.89 2.27
N GLY A 287 4.15 20.23 2.70
CA GLY A 287 3.88 21.24 3.73
C GLY A 287 2.88 20.73 4.76
N LYS A 288 3.06 21.10 6.04
CA LYS A 288 2.14 20.72 7.13
C LYS A 288 0.91 21.60 7.08
N ILE A 289 -0.28 21.01 7.10
CA ILE A 289 -1.53 21.77 7.12
C ILE A 289 -1.80 22.27 8.54
N THR A 290 -1.77 23.58 8.73
CA THR A 290 -2.03 24.24 10.02
C THR A 290 -3.37 24.95 10.06
N GLY A 291 -4.01 25.15 8.90
CA GLY A 291 -5.35 25.72 8.80
C GLY A 291 -6.08 25.18 7.58
N TYR A 292 -7.39 25.05 7.69
CA TYR A 292 -8.21 24.53 6.61
C TYR A 292 -9.62 25.13 6.67
N GLU A 293 -10.03 25.70 5.54
CA GLU A 293 -11.34 26.32 5.35
C GLU A 293 -11.96 25.85 4.02
N PHE A 294 -13.25 25.54 4.05
CA PHE A 294 -14.01 25.20 2.86
C PHE A 294 -15.16 26.17 2.66
N ASN A 295 -15.20 26.78 1.47
CA ASN A 295 -16.33 27.59 1.05
C ASN A 295 -17.23 26.76 0.13
N GLN A 296 -18.39 26.38 0.67
CA GLN A 296 -19.38 25.56 -0.04
C GLN A 296 -19.96 26.28 -1.26
N THR A 297 -20.15 27.60 -1.18
CA THR A 297 -20.74 28.42 -2.24
C THR A 297 -19.83 28.50 -3.46
N THR A 298 -18.54 28.76 -3.23
CA THR A 298 -17.54 28.86 -4.31
C THR A 298 -16.89 27.52 -4.66
N ARG A 299 -17.13 26.47 -3.87
CA ARG A 299 -16.48 25.15 -3.98
C ARG A 299 -14.95 25.26 -3.98
N THR A 300 -14.44 26.11 -3.11
CA THR A 300 -13.00 26.33 -2.96
C THR A 300 -12.54 25.89 -1.59
N ALA A 301 -11.45 25.14 -1.57
CA ALA A 301 -10.76 24.76 -0.35
C ALA A 301 -9.50 25.63 -0.20
N ARG A 302 -9.33 26.23 0.98
CA ARG A 302 -8.16 27.02 1.35
C ARG A 302 -7.39 26.28 2.44
N PHE A 303 -6.13 25.96 2.16
CA PHE A 303 -5.20 25.33 3.08
C PHE A 303 -4.14 26.32 3.50
N THR A 304 -3.98 26.52 4.80
CA THR A 304 -2.84 27.22 5.36
C THR A 304 -1.78 26.17 5.71
N CYS A 305 -0.61 26.29 5.09
CA CYS A 305 0.51 25.37 5.27
C CYS A 305 1.69 26.07 5.94
N SER A 306 2.44 25.35 6.77
CA SER A 306 3.71 25.80 7.35
C SER A 306 4.83 24.79 7.10
N THR A 307 6.08 25.23 7.23
CA THR A 307 7.21 24.31 7.40
C THR A 307 7.16 23.63 8.77
N PRO A 308 7.78 22.46 8.92
CA PRO A 308 8.10 21.89 10.23
C PRO A 308 9.16 22.74 10.97
N SER A 309 8.65 23.79 11.59
CA SER A 309 9.12 24.55 12.76
C SER A 309 10.54 25.09 12.96
N TYR A 310 11.63 24.78 12.23
CA TYR A 310 12.95 25.31 12.63
C TYR A 310 13.90 25.93 11.59
N THR A 311 13.66 25.86 10.28
CA THR A 311 14.62 26.43 9.31
C THR A 311 14.36 27.89 8.90
N ASN A 312 13.32 28.56 9.44
CA ASN A 312 12.81 29.84 8.90
C ASN A 312 12.48 29.77 7.39
N GLN A 313 12.41 28.57 6.82
CA GLN A 313 12.16 28.40 5.40
C GLN A 313 10.66 28.54 5.08
N PRO A 314 10.35 29.05 3.89
CA PRO A 314 9.05 28.90 3.27
C PRO A 314 8.61 27.43 3.19
N PRO A 315 7.30 27.13 3.33
CA PRO A 315 6.79 25.77 3.15
C PRO A 315 7.15 25.24 1.75
N PHE A 316 7.31 23.92 1.63
CA PHE A 316 7.66 23.21 0.39
C PHE A 316 9.09 23.44 -0.13
N GLN A 317 9.96 24.10 0.65
CA GLN A 317 11.39 24.24 0.32
C GLN A 317 12.22 23.17 1.04
N HIS A 318 13.06 22.48 0.28
CA HIS A 318 14.15 21.61 0.74
C HIS A 318 15.45 22.42 0.73
N HIS A 319 16.30 22.25 1.73
CA HIS A 319 17.57 22.95 1.88
C HIS A 319 18.72 21.94 1.87
N GLU A 320 19.21 21.67 0.68
CA GLU A 320 20.41 20.85 0.52
C GLU A 320 21.58 21.47 1.31
N PRO A 321 22.28 20.70 2.17
CA PRO A 321 23.43 21.18 2.91
C PRO A 321 24.52 21.70 1.97
N GLY A 322 24.71 23.02 1.91
CA GLY A 322 25.73 23.69 1.08
C GLY A 322 25.20 24.33 -0.21
N ALA A 323 23.92 24.18 -0.55
CA ALA A 323 23.32 24.89 -1.67
C ALA A 323 23.05 26.37 -1.29
N THR A 324 23.65 27.31 -2.02
CA THR A 324 23.47 28.76 -1.73
C THR A 324 22.14 29.31 -2.23
N THR A 325 21.51 28.69 -3.22
CA THR A 325 20.15 28.98 -3.71
C THR A 325 19.81 28.00 -4.83
N THR A 326 18.86 27.08 -4.61
CA THR A 326 17.85 26.55 -5.56
C THR A 326 17.25 25.27 -4.96
N GLY A 327 16.52 25.42 -3.86
CA GLY A 327 15.61 24.38 -3.40
C GLY A 327 14.31 24.39 -4.20
N PRO A 328 13.49 23.34 -4.10
CA PRO A 328 12.18 23.28 -4.74
C PRO A 328 11.32 24.49 -4.39
N SER A 329 10.60 25.01 -5.39
CA SER A 329 9.74 26.18 -5.23
C SER A 329 8.38 25.81 -4.61
N PRO A 330 7.76 26.72 -3.84
CA PRO A 330 6.38 26.53 -3.39
C PRO A 330 5.45 26.22 -4.56
N PRO A 331 4.33 25.50 -4.32
CA PRO A 331 3.39 25.20 -5.37
C PRO A 331 2.97 26.47 -6.10
N THR A 332 2.83 26.37 -7.42
CA THR A 332 2.36 27.47 -8.27
C THR A 332 0.97 27.19 -8.80
N ARG A 333 0.31 28.21 -9.35
CA ARG A 333 -1.00 28.03 -10.00
C ARG A 333 -0.85 27.05 -11.16
N GLY A 334 -1.65 25.98 -11.14
CA GLY A 334 -1.59 24.91 -12.14
C GLY A 334 -0.82 23.67 -11.70
N ASP A 335 -0.08 23.71 -10.59
CA ASP A 335 0.52 22.50 -10.01
C ASP A 335 -0.57 21.53 -9.55
N THR A 336 -0.35 20.23 -9.71
CA THR A 336 -1.21 19.20 -9.11
C THR A 336 -0.77 18.96 -7.68
N ILE A 337 -1.70 19.01 -6.73
CA ILE A 337 -1.43 18.70 -5.34
C ILE A 337 -2.29 17.55 -4.85
N VAL A 338 -1.83 16.88 -3.80
CA VAL A 338 -2.64 15.97 -2.99
C VAL A 338 -2.76 16.47 -1.57
N VAL A 339 -3.89 16.14 -0.97
CA VAL A 339 -4.15 16.39 0.45
C VAL A 339 -4.17 15.05 1.17
N MET A 340 -3.31 14.93 2.17
CA MET A 340 -3.21 13.76 3.03
C MET A 340 -3.76 14.11 4.42
N PRO A 341 -4.73 13.33 4.95
CA PRO A 341 -5.37 13.62 6.23
C PRO A 341 -4.39 13.50 7.40
N PRO A 342 -4.70 14.07 8.58
CA PRO A 342 -3.84 13.96 9.77
C PRO A 342 -3.64 12.49 10.20
N ASP A 343 -2.43 12.19 10.70
CA ASP A 343 -2.11 10.89 11.29
C ASP A 343 -3.01 10.64 12.51
N PRO A 344 -3.90 9.62 12.51
CA PRO A 344 -4.82 9.38 13.61
C PRO A 344 -4.10 8.93 14.89
N PHE A 345 -2.84 8.49 14.78
CA PHE A 345 -2.02 8.08 15.92
C PHE A 345 -1.20 9.23 16.49
N ASP A 346 -0.99 10.32 15.73
CA ASP A 346 -0.28 11.53 16.15
C ASP A 346 -1.22 12.74 16.28
N SER A 347 -2.19 12.64 17.19
CA SER A 347 -3.17 13.71 17.43
C SER A 347 -2.59 15.03 17.92
N ARG A 348 -1.34 15.02 18.42
CA ARG A 348 -0.61 16.21 18.85
C ARG A 348 0.31 16.77 17.76
N GLY A 349 0.39 16.11 16.60
CA GLY A 349 1.27 16.48 15.50
C GLY A 349 2.73 16.64 15.96
N LEU A 350 3.18 15.72 16.81
CA LEU A 350 4.50 15.68 17.41
C LEU A 350 5.58 15.51 16.35
N TYR A 351 5.32 14.67 15.36
CA TYR A 351 6.26 14.45 14.28
C TYR A 351 6.14 15.51 13.17
N PRO A 352 7.26 15.80 12.47
CA PRO A 352 8.59 15.24 12.67
C PRO A 352 9.28 15.76 13.95
N LEU A 353 9.83 14.85 14.75
CA LEU A 353 10.55 15.19 15.99
C LEU A 353 12.03 15.40 15.71
N TYR A 354 12.54 16.57 16.11
CA TYR A 354 13.94 16.94 16.04
C TYR A 354 14.60 16.81 17.42
N ASN A 355 15.87 16.38 17.48
CA ASN A 355 16.64 16.35 18.74
C ASN A 355 17.50 17.63 18.85
N PRO A 356 17.13 18.58 19.72
CA PRO A 356 17.90 19.82 19.86
C PRO A 356 19.26 19.66 20.57
N GLY A 357 19.63 18.46 21.04
CA GLY A 357 20.76 18.26 21.96
C GLY A 357 21.99 17.50 21.46
N THR A 358 21.99 16.92 20.25
CA THR A 358 23.17 16.22 19.72
C THR A 358 24.00 17.14 18.82
N ALA A 359 25.30 17.27 19.10
CA ALA A 359 26.25 18.08 18.32
C ALA A 359 26.41 17.60 16.86
N ALA A 360 25.96 16.39 16.55
CA ALA A 360 25.55 16.01 15.21
C ALA A 360 24.05 16.32 15.09
N GLN A 361 23.74 17.54 14.66
CA GLN A 361 22.41 17.88 14.17
C GLN A 361 22.11 16.89 13.04
N PRO A 362 21.07 16.01 13.12
CA PRO A 362 20.60 15.38 11.89
C PRO A 362 20.26 16.54 10.95
N THR A 363 20.77 16.49 9.73
CA THR A 363 20.60 17.54 8.71
C THR A 363 19.14 18.01 8.71
N PRO A 364 18.86 19.32 8.79
CA PRO A 364 17.52 19.88 8.98
C PRO A 364 16.52 19.64 7.83
N ASP A 365 16.82 18.70 6.93
CA ASP A 365 16.29 18.63 5.57
C ASP A 365 15.25 17.50 5.36
N VAL A 366 15.02 16.65 6.36
CA VAL A 366 14.20 15.43 6.23
C VAL A 366 12.86 15.49 6.97
N SER A 367 12.42 16.70 7.32
CA SER A 367 11.20 16.92 8.09
C SER A 367 9.95 16.83 7.20
N VAL A 368 9.44 15.61 7.00
CA VAL A 368 8.16 15.37 6.32
C VAL A 368 7.02 15.51 7.35
N PRO A 369 6.00 16.34 7.11
CA PRO A 369 4.79 16.37 7.94
C PRO A 369 4.14 14.97 8.01
N THR A 370 3.61 14.61 9.17
CA THR A 370 2.86 13.35 9.32
C THR A 370 1.49 13.40 8.66
N PHE A 371 1.01 12.25 8.22
CA PHE A 371 -0.33 12.09 7.65
C PHE A 371 -0.84 10.66 7.84
N ALA A 372 -2.14 10.42 7.75
CA ALA A 372 -2.68 9.07 7.95
C ALA A 372 -2.05 8.09 6.96
N LEU A 373 -1.56 6.95 7.45
CA LEU A 373 -1.03 5.87 6.64
C LEU A 373 -1.93 4.65 6.79
N TYR A 374 -2.33 4.09 5.65
CA TYR A 374 -3.15 2.89 5.59
C TYR A 374 -2.34 1.70 5.04
N PRO A 375 -2.60 0.48 5.53
CA PRO A 375 -1.94 -0.71 4.99
C PRO A 375 -2.38 -1.01 3.56
N LEU A 376 -1.41 -1.30 2.70
CA LEU A 376 -1.63 -1.65 1.31
C LEU A 376 -1.55 -3.18 1.14
N ILE A 377 -2.61 -3.75 0.58
CA ILE A 377 -2.68 -5.15 0.14
C ILE A 377 -2.87 -5.12 -1.36
N LEU A 378 -1.94 -5.69 -2.13
CA LEU A 378 -1.97 -5.65 -3.58
C LEU A 378 -1.67 -7.00 -4.23
N SER A 379 -2.33 -7.24 -5.36
CA SER A 379 -2.00 -8.28 -6.33
C SER A 379 -1.45 -7.60 -7.59
N PRO A 380 -0.45 -8.22 -8.24
CA PRO A 380 0.13 -7.73 -9.48
C PRO A 380 -0.79 -7.98 -10.69
N GLY A 381 -1.93 -8.64 -10.50
CA GLY A 381 -2.92 -8.79 -11.56
C GLY A 381 -2.46 -9.61 -12.77
N PRO A 382 -3.04 -9.36 -13.96
CA PRO A 382 -2.80 -10.15 -15.17
C PRO A 382 -1.37 -10.09 -15.70
N ASP A 383 -0.68 -8.94 -15.54
CA ASP A 383 0.66 -8.74 -16.07
C ASP A 383 1.76 -9.31 -15.15
N ARG A 384 1.40 -9.67 -13.91
CA ARG A 384 2.27 -10.25 -12.89
C ARG A 384 3.41 -9.32 -12.45
N ALA A 385 3.26 -8.02 -12.65
CA ALA A 385 4.17 -6.99 -12.18
C ALA A 385 3.51 -6.17 -11.07
N TYR A 386 4.17 -6.01 -9.91
CA TYR A 386 3.58 -5.24 -8.81
C TYR A 386 3.55 -3.73 -9.07
N GLY A 387 4.28 -3.21 -10.05
CA GLY A 387 4.29 -1.78 -10.38
C GLY A 387 4.59 -0.75 -9.26
N ILE A 388 4.97 -1.16 -8.05
CA ILE A 388 5.36 -0.31 -6.92
C ILE A 388 6.79 -0.59 -6.45
N LYS A 389 7.49 0.44 -5.98
CA LYS A 389 8.76 0.28 -5.27
C LYS A 389 8.46 -0.27 -3.87
N ASP A 390 8.77 -1.55 -3.64
CA ASP A 390 8.53 -2.24 -2.37
C ASP A 390 9.82 -2.39 -1.52
N GLU A 391 11.00 -2.64 -2.10
CA GLU A 391 12.24 -2.64 -1.31
C GLU A 391 13.50 -2.32 -2.11
N ALA A 392 14.50 -1.82 -1.37
CA ALA A 392 15.87 -1.64 -1.81
C ALA A 392 16.44 -2.96 -2.32
N HIS A 393 17.09 -2.89 -3.49
CA HIS A 393 17.84 -3.94 -4.16
C HIS A 393 18.33 -5.10 -3.24
N PRO A 394 18.09 -6.38 -3.62
CA PRO A 394 18.33 -7.57 -2.77
C PRO A 394 19.76 -7.73 -2.23
N THR A 395 20.72 -7.02 -2.83
CA THR A 395 22.14 -7.07 -2.44
C THR A 395 22.52 -6.11 -1.31
N ASP A 396 21.66 -5.17 -0.91
CA ASP A 396 22.03 -4.12 0.05
C ASP A 396 21.22 -4.17 1.34
N VAL A 397 21.42 -5.26 2.08
CA VAL A 397 20.78 -5.50 3.39
C VAL A 397 21.01 -4.41 4.44
N ASN A 398 21.98 -3.51 4.20
CA ASN A 398 22.31 -2.41 5.09
C ASN A 398 21.70 -1.06 4.67
N LYS A 399 21.10 -0.97 3.48
CA LYS A 399 20.40 0.25 3.01
C LYS A 399 18.87 0.13 3.08
N LYS A 400 18.41 -0.86 3.84
CA LYS A 400 17.02 -1.26 3.95
C LYS A 400 16.18 -0.19 4.66
N LEU A 401 14.93 -0.08 4.22
CA LEU A 401 13.81 0.60 4.86
C LEU A 401 13.57 0.02 6.27
N ARG A 402 14.49 0.29 7.20
CA ARG A 402 14.43 -0.23 8.56
C ARG A 402 13.59 0.72 9.39
N TYR A 403 12.33 0.38 9.60
CA TYR A 403 11.54 0.96 10.68
C TYR A 403 12.18 0.71 12.05
N SER A 404 13.12 -0.24 12.16
CA SER A 404 13.78 -0.66 13.40
C SER A 404 14.97 0.18 13.87
N MET A 405 15.38 1.23 13.14
CA MET A 405 16.38 2.17 13.64
C MET A 405 15.73 3.25 14.51
N SER A 406 16.44 3.72 15.54
CA SER A 406 15.94 4.67 16.54
C SER A 406 15.27 5.88 15.86
N GLY A 407 13.97 6.08 16.13
CA GLY A 407 13.20 7.20 15.57
C GLY A 407 11.92 6.82 14.80
N LEU A 408 11.60 5.52 14.62
CA LEU A 408 10.29 4.95 14.17
C LEU A 408 9.46 5.92 13.30
N ASN A 409 10.06 6.36 12.19
CA ASN A 409 9.47 7.33 11.28
C ASN A 409 9.03 6.61 10.01
N PRO A 410 7.72 6.43 9.78
CA PRO A 410 7.23 5.64 8.67
C PRO A 410 7.31 6.37 7.31
N TYR A 411 7.70 7.63 7.31
CA TYR A 411 7.69 8.52 6.15
C TYR A 411 9.07 8.66 5.47
N PHE A 412 10.13 8.01 5.97
CA PHE A 412 11.51 8.31 5.56
C PHE A 412 12.36 7.07 5.24
N VAL A 413 13.24 7.22 4.24
CA VAL A 413 14.35 6.31 3.94
C VAL A 413 15.64 6.99 4.36
N PRO A 414 16.46 6.43 5.27
CA PRO A 414 17.70 7.07 5.71
C PRO A 414 18.67 7.35 4.54
N GLU A 415 19.21 8.56 4.52
CA GLU A 415 19.95 9.20 3.45
C GLU A 415 21.33 8.56 3.16
N LYS A 416 21.55 8.15 1.89
CA LYS A 416 22.79 8.16 1.07
C LYS A 416 22.77 7.03 0.02
N ILE A 417 21.83 7.10 -0.92
CA ILE A 417 22.02 6.46 -2.23
C ILE A 417 21.84 7.54 -3.26
N SER A 418 22.95 7.91 -3.88
CA SER A 418 23.00 8.78 -5.04
C SER A 418 22.00 8.32 -6.11
N GLU A 419 21.28 9.29 -6.69
CA GLU A 419 20.42 9.23 -7.88
C GLU A 419 18.91 9.01 -7.67
N ASP A 420 18.47 8.37 -6.58
CA ASP A 420 17.04 8.05 -6.34
C ASP A 420 16.43 8.82 -5.14
N PHE A 421 16.90 10.05 -4.92
CA PHE A 421 16.41 10.92 -3.85
C PHE A 421 14.93 11.27 -4.05
N GLY A 422 14.11 10.97 -3.04
CA GLY A 422 12.82 11.63 -2.86
C GLY A 422 11.56 10.86 -3.26
N LEU A 423 11.66 9.54 -3.42
CA LEU A 423 10.51 8.67 -3.64
C LEU A 423 10.07 8.01 -2.33
N PHE A 424 8.79 8.14 -2.00
CA PHE A 424 8.20 7.47 -0.85
C PHE A 424 8.00 5.98 -1.13
N LEU A 425 8.10 5.14 -0.09
CA LEU A 425 7.77 3.71 -0.18
C LEU A 425 6.36 3.49 -0.75
N GLY A 426 6.21 2.54 -1.67
CA GLY A 426 4.96 2.27 -2.36
C GLY A 426 4.66 3.24 -3.51
N SER A 427 5.58 4.13 -3.88
CA SER A 427 5.45 4.92 -5.11
C SER A 427 5.61 4.04 -6.35
N ALA A 428 4.92 4.40 -7.43
CA ALA A 428 5.19 3.82 -8.75
C ALA A 428 6.66 4.08 -9.16
N PRO A 429 7.30 3.17 -9.91
CA PRO A 429 8.62 3.44 -10.48
C PRO A 429 8.52 4.53 -11.56
N THR A 430 9.47 5.45 -11.56
CA THR A 430 9.61 6.54 -12.55
C THR A 430 10.14 6.05 -13.89
N THR A 431 10.96 5.00 -13.88
CA THR A 431 11.60 4.41 -15.05
C THR A 431 11.29 2.92 -15.11
N GLY A 432 11.24 2.38 -16.33
CA GLY A 432 11.23 0.93 -16.48
C GLY A 432 12.59 0.33 -16.14
N ASP A 433 12.60 -0.92 -15.69
CA ASP A 433 13.86 -1.65 -15.50
C ASP A 433 14.42 -2.15 -16.83
N GLU A 434 15.70 -2.50 -16.82
CA GLU A 434 16.38 -3.11 -17.97
C GLU A 434 15.79 -4.48 -18.33
N ASP A 435 15.19 -5.18 -17.36
CA ASP A 435 14.56 -6.50 -17.55
C ASP A 435 13.13 -6.42 -18.11
N GLY A 436 12.58 -5.23 -18.30
CA GLY A 436 11.26 -4.99 -18.91
C GLY A 436 10.06 -5.45 -18.09
N ARG A 437 10.27 -5.81 -16.81
CA ARG A 437 9.22 -6.18 -15.85
C ARG A 437 8.50 -4.96 -15.27
N TRP A 438 9.19 -3.83 -15.17
CA TRP A 438 8.62 -2.56 -14.76
C TRP A 438 8.47 -1.69 -15.99
N ARG A 439 7.25 -1.37 -16.38
CA ARG A 439 6.98 -0.38 -17.43
C ARG A 439 6.20 0.78 -16.83
N PRO A 440 6.39 2.03 -17.31
CA PRO A 440 5.51 3.12 -16.91
C PRO A 440 4.04 2.71 -17.07
N GLY A 441 3.27 2.76 -15.98
CA GLY A 441 1.87 2.36 -15.96
C GLY A 441 1.54 0.89 -15.65
N CYS A 442 2.52 0.01 -15.43
CA CYS A 442 2.28 -1.39 -15.00
C CYS A 442 1.63 -1.53 -13.62
N HIS A 443 1.48 -0.45 -12.86
CA HIS A 443 0.72 -0.49 -11.60
C HIS A 443 -0.78 -0.23 -11.78
N LEU A 444 -1.22 0.13 -12.98
CA LEU A 444 -2.60 0.57 -13.22
C LEU A 444 -3.61 -0.59 -13.29
N ASP A 445 -3.14 -1.80 -13.60
CA ASP A 445 -3.92 -3.04 -13.61
C ASP A 445 -3.80 -3.84 -12.30
N ASN A 446 -2.93 -3.41 -11.37
CA ASN A 446 -2.88 -3.93 -10.03
C ASN A 446 -4.26 -3.90 -9.36
N ILE A 447 -4.53 -4.95 -8.59
CA ILE A 447 -5.73 -5.06 -7.78
C ILE A 447 -5.33 -4.82 -6.34
N HIS A 448 -5.91 -3.81 -5.68
CA HIS A 448 -5.51 -3.43 -4.34
C HIS A 448 -6.66 -2.88 -3.50
N ASN A 449 -6.52 -2.92 -2.18
CA ASN A 449 -7.58 -2.58 -1.23
C ASN A 449 -8.02 -1.11 -1.22
N HIS A 450 -7.21 -0.18 -1.73
CA HIS A 450 -7.53 1.25 -1.71
C HIS A 450 -8.47 1.73 -2.85
N GLN A 451 -8.80 0.86 -3.82
CA GLN A 451 -9.75 1.15 -4.91
C GLN A 451 -11.04 0.33 -4.83
N LEU A 452 -11.18 -0.55 -3.83
CA LEU A 452 -12.31 -1.49 -3.75
C LEU A 452 -13.63 -0.82 -3.37
N SER A 453 -13.61 0.40 -2.84
CA SER A 453 -14.83 1.14 -2.47
C SER A 453 -15.39 1.99 -3.61
N THR A 454 -14.68 2.14 -4.74
CA THR A 454 -14.98 3.17 -5.74
C THR A 454 -15.10 2.68 -7.20
N ARG A 455 -15.20 1.36 -7.43
CA ARG A 455 -15.54 0.79 -8.75
C ARG A 455 -16.71 -0.16 -8.69
#